data_AF-A0A1E4TR59-F1
#
_entry.id   AF-A0A1E4TR59-F1
#
_cell.length_a   1.000
_cell.length_b   1.000
_cell.length_c   1.000
_cell.angle_alpha   90.00
_cell.angle_beta   90.00
_cell.angle_gamma   90.00
#
_symmetry.space_group_name_H-M   'P 1'
#
loop_
_entity.id
_entity.type
_entity.pdbx_description
1 polymer ?
#
loop_
_entity_poly.entity_id
_entity_poly.type
_entity_poly.pdbx_seq_one_letter_code
_entity_poly.pdbx_strand_id
1 'polypeptide(L)' 'MVSFSCEVCNDTVIKKKLDQHKRQCRGAYFTCIDCSTTFQGNDYQKHTQCISEAEKYEKGLYKGNKKSKE' A
#
# COMPACT_ATOMS: atom_id res chain seq x y z
N MET A 1 -2.35 12.98 -6.75
CA MET A 1 -1.49 11.94 -7.38
C MET A 1 -0.71 11.29 -6.26
N VAL A 2 -0.75 9.96 -6.13
CA VAL A 2 -0.02 9.24 -5.07
C VAL A 2 1.46 9.11 -5.46
N SER A 3 2.32 9.47 -4.51
CA SER A 3 3.78 9.31 -4.60
C SER A 3 4.21 8.04 -3.86
N PHE A 4 5.17 7.33 -4.45
CA PHE A 4 5.75 6.12 -3.89
C PHE A 4 7.26 6.33 -3.70
N SER A 5 7.79 5.81 -2.61
CA SER A 5 9.23 5.74 -2.35
C SER A 5 9.73 4.34 -2.69
N CYS A 6 10.79 4.22 -3.49
CA CYS A 6 11.44 2.95 -3.74
C CYS A 6 12.54 2.71 -2.72
N GLU A 7 12.44 1.67 -1.90
CA GLU A 7 13.43 1.36 -0.85
C GLU A 7 14.74 0.77 -1.39
N VAL A 8 14.78 0.37 -2.66
CA VAL A 8 15.98 -0.23 -3.28
C VAL A 8 16.96 0.83 -3.78
N CYS A 9 16.43 1.94 -4.31
CA CYS A 9 17.24 3.03 -4.86
C CYS A 9 17.00 4.36 -4.14
N ASN A 10 16.14 4.35 -3.12
CA ASN A 10 15.73 5.53 -2.36
C ASN A 10 15.14 6.67 -3.21
N ASP A 11 14.61 6.36 -4.39
CA ASP A 11 14.04 7.33 -5.33
C ASP A 11 12.53 7.49 -5.15
N THR A 12 12.03 8.70 -5.37
CA THR A 12 10.60 9.02 -5.25
C THR A 12 9.92 8.95 -6.63
N VAL A 13 9.05 7.96 -6.80
CA VAL A 13 8.43 7.61 -8.08
C VAL A 13 6.92 7.85 -8.04
N ILE A 14 6.39 8.53 -9.07
CA ILE A 14 4.94 8.70 -9.24
C ILE A 14 4.30 7.46 -9.88
N LYS A 15 3.01 7.23 -9.63
CA LYS A 15 2.26 6.06 -10.16
C LYS A 15 2.43 5.81 -11.66
N LYS A 16 2.51 6.86 -12.49
CA LYS A 16 2.71 6.71 -13.95
C LYS A 16 4.09 6.16 -14.33
N LYS A 17 5.12 6.40 -13.49
CA LYS A 17 6.52 5.99 -13.74
C LYS A 17 6.90 4.68 -13.05
N LEU A 18 6.05 4.15 -12.18
CA LEU A 18 6.26 2.89 -11.46
C LEU A 18 6.52 1.70 -12.40
N ASP A 19 5.80 1.59 -13.52
CA ASP A 19 6.02 0.50 -14.49
C ASP A 19 7.41 0.57 -15.12
N GLN A 20 7.84 1.77 -15.51
CA GLN A 20 9.18 2.00 -16.06
C GLN A 20 10.26 1.73 -15.01
N HIS A 21 10.08 2.26 -13.80
CA HIS A 21 11.03 2.09 -12.71
C HIS A 21 11.24 0.62 -12.35
N LYS A 22 10.15 -0.16 -12.29
CA LYS A 22 10.22 -1.60 -12.01
C LYS A 22 11.05 -2.37 -13.06
N ARG A 23 11.02 -1.96 -14.32
CA ARG A 23 11.85 -2.58 -15.38
C ARG A 23 13.34 -2.28 -15.18
N GLN A 24 13.66 -1.10 -14.64
CA GLN A 24 15.03 -0.69 -14.36
C GLN A 24 15.55 -1.22 -13.02
N CYS A 25 14.69 -1.29 -12.01
CA CYS A 25 15.02 -1.69 -10.64
C CYS A 25 14.40 -3.06 -10.33
N ARG A 26 15.20 -4.12 -10.56
CA ARG A 26 14.81 -5.50 -10.30
C ARG A 26 14.62 -5.73 -8.80
N GLY A 27 13.43 -6.19 -8.42
CA GLY A 27 13.09 -6.45 -7.01
C GLY A 27 12.73 -5.19 -6.22
N ALA A 28 12.47 -4.06 -6.89
CA ALA A 28 11.97 -2.85 -6.24
C ALA A 28 10.65 -3.12 -5.50
N TYR A 29 10.62 -2.68 -4.24
CA TYR A 29 9.41 -2.56 -3.44
C TYR A 29 9.17 -1.08 -3.14
N PHE A 30 7.89 -0.72 -3.13
CA PHE A 30 7.45 0.66 -3.16
C PHE A 30 6.60 0.95 -1.95
N THR A 31 7.00 1.93 -1.16
CA THR A 31 6.26 2.40 0.00
C THR A 31 5.43 3.60 -0.41
N CYS A 32 4.11 3.53 -0.27
CA CYS A 32 3.27 4.71 -0.42
C CYS A 32 3.57 5.67 0.74
N ILE A 33 3.93 6.90 0.42
CA ILE A 33 4.34 7.90 1.42
C ILE A 33 3.12 8.46 2.18
N ASP A 34 1.95 8.37 1.57
CA ASP A 34 0.70 8.91 2.11
C ASP A 34 0.06 7.97 3.14
N CYS A 35 0.05 6.66 2.86
CA CYS A 35 -0.50 5.65 3.77
C CYS A 35 0.55 4.73 4.41
N SER A 36 1.84 5.07 4.28
CA SER A 36 3.00 4.33 4.81
C SER A 36 2.91 2.80 4.60
N THR A 37 2.32 2.38 3.48
CA THR A 37 2.11 0.97 3.16
C THR A 37 3.12 0.53 2.12
N THR A 38 3.88 -0.51 2.42
CA THR A 38 4.86 -1.09 1.51
C THR A 38 4.19 -2.13 0.60
N PHE A 39 4.36 -1.95 -0.70
CA PHE A 39 3.86 -2.80 -1.75
C PHE A 39 5.02 -3.51 -2.44
N GLN A 40 4.89 -4.82 -2.61
CA GLN A 40 5.87 -5.63 -3.32
C GLN A 40 5.32 -6.06 -4.69
N GLY A 41 6.19 -6.12 -5.70
CA GLY A 41 5.83 -6.72 -6.99
C GLY A 41 4.85 -5.89 -7.82
N ASN A 42 3.59 -6.32 -7.93
CA ASN A 42 2.53 -5.66 -8.72
C ASN A 42 1.41 -5.07 -7.83
N ASP A 43 1.52 -5.20 -6.51
CA ASP A 43 0.40 -4.88 -5.62
C ASP A 43 0.04 -3.37 -5.61
N TYR A 44 1.04 -2.51 -5.88
CA TYR A 44 0.87 -1.07 -6.06
C TYR A 44 -0.09 -0.69 -7.21
N GLN A 45 -0.32 -1.58 -8.19
CA GLN A 45 -1.27 -1.31 -9.28
C GLN A 45 -2.69 -1.21 -8.76
N LYS A 46 -3.04 -2.06 -7.78
CA LYS A 46 -4.35 -2.08 -7.11
C LYS A 46 -4.51 -0.92 -6.13
N HIS A 47 -3.41 -0.32 -5.67
CA HIS A 47 -3.44 0.86 -4.83
C HIS A 47 -3.89 2.10 -5.64
N THR A 48 -5.19 2.34 -5.68
CA THR A 48 -5.83 3.44 -6.42
C THR A 48 -6.24 4.59 -5.50
N GLN A 49 -6.48 4.31 -4.23
CA GLN A 49 -6.87 5.26 -3.20
C GLN A 49 -6.11 4.91 -1.92
N CYS A 50 -5.46 5.90 -1.32
CA CYS A 50 -4.86 5.74 0.00
C CYS A 50 -6.00 5.58 1.00
N ILE A 51 -6.22 4.35 1.47
CA ILE A 51 -7.09 4.10 2.62
C ILE A 51 -6.45 4.81 3.82
N SER A 52 -7.11 5.88 4.27
CA SER A 52 -6.68 6.61 5.44
C SER A 52 -6.76 5.69 6.66
N GLU A 53 -5.89 5.93 7.64
CA GLU A 53 -5.71 5.12 8.85
C GLU A 53 -7.03 4.80 9.58
N ALA A 54 -8.06 5.65 9.42
CA ALA A 54 -9.42 5.46 9.89
C ALA A 54 -10.06 4.14 9.43
N GLU A 55 -9.99 3.77 8.14
CA GLU A 55 -10.63 2.53 7.64
C GLU A 55 -9.90 1.25 8.10
N LYS A 56 -8.61 1.37 8.47
CA LYS A 56 -7.82 0.25 9.00
C LYS A 56 -8.14 -0.01 10.47
N TYR A 57 -8.42 1.04 11.25
CA TYR A 57 -8.77 0.93 12.67
C TYR A 57 -10.21 0.42 12.89
N GLU A 58 -11.15 0.73 11.99
CA GLU A 58 -12.55 0.28 12.12
C GLU A 58 -12.75 -1.22 11.88
N LYS A 59 -11.78 -1.93 11.27
CA LYS A 59 -11.80 -3.40 11.18
C LYS A 59 -11.22 -4.12 12.41
N GLY A 60 -10.71 -3.38 13.40
CA GLY A 60 -10.15 -3.93 14.65
C GLY A 60 -11.18 -4.18 15.75
N LEU A 61 -12.39 -3.62 15.66
CA LEU A 61 -13.41 -3.71 16.72
C LEU A 61 -14.48 -4.81 16.52
N TYR A 62 -14.45 -5.57 15.42
CA TYR A 62 -15.33 -6.74 15.26
C TYR A 62 -14.58 -8.06 15.47
N LYS A 63 -14.07 -8.26 16.69
CA LYS A 63 -13.91 -9.62 17.24
C LYS A 63 -15.30 -10.15 17.57
N GLY A 64 -15.88 -10.85 16.59
CA GLY A 64 -16.88 -11.90 16.72
C GLY A 64 -17.94 -11.70 17.80
N ASN A 65 -19.12 -11.25 17.37
CA ASN A 65 -20.37 -11.54 18.06
C ASN A 65 -20.55 -13.07 18.10
N LYS A 66 -19.95 -13.75 19.09
CA LYS A 66 -20.33 -15.12 19.44
C LYS A 66 -21.72 -15.01 20.04
N LYS A 67 -22.70 -15.32 19.18
CA LYS A 67 -24.10 -15.63 19.49
C LYS A 67 -24.37 -15.80 20.98
N SER A 68 -25.20 -14.90 21.51
CA SER A 68 -26.20 -15.29 22.50
C SER A 68 -26.97 -16.50 21.96
N LYS A 69 -26.97 -17.59 22.73
CA LYS A 69 -28.04 -18.58 22.83
C LYS A 69 -27.81 -19.30 24.17
N GLU A 70 -28.45 -18.76 25.21
CA GLU A 70 -29.51 -19.43 26.01
C GLU A 70 -28.95 -20.50 26.96
#